data_AF-A0A416HMU9-F1
#
_entry.id   AF-A0A416HMU9-F1
#
_cell.length_a   1.000
_cell.length_b   1.000
_cell.length_c   1.000
_cell.angle_alpha   90.00
_cell.angle_beta   90.00
_cell.angle_gamma   90.00
#
_symmetry.space_group_name_H-M   'P 1'
#
loop_
_entity.id
_entity.type
_entity.pdbx_description
1 polymer ?
#
loop_
_entity_poly.entity_id
_entity_poly.type
_entity_poly.pdbx_seq_one_letter_code
_entity_poly.pdbx_strand_id
1 'polypeptide(L)'
;MNEISLGMIGYGNMAQAITAGLLLSKAVSEKQIFACAGNYDKLCENAKKSGIVPCRSAAEVIGNSDFIILAVKPYMMEAVVSPVKELLKGKAVISVAAGYDFERCEAILEPGTHHISTIPNTPVSVCEGIFICENRHSLSQEELDSFVSLFQNISLLEFVDSAHLSPAGTLSGCTPALTAMYLEALGDAGVKYGLSREASYRLAAQMIVGTGTLYLTTQTHPGAMKDMVCSPGGTTIRGVSALEKRGFRGTVIDAIDAIEENR
;
A
#
# COMPACT_ATOMS: atom_id res chain seq x y z
N MET A 1 22.77 -12.52 -4.38
CA MET A 1 22.20 -11.59 -3.39
C MET A 1 22.13 -12.35 -2.09
N ASN A 2 22.60 -11.77 -0.98
CA ASN A 2 22.37 -12.39 0.34
C ASN A 2 20.86 -12.63 0.51
N GLU A 3 20.49 -13.77 1.10
CA GLU A 3 19.09 -14.11 1.35
C GLU A 3 18.55 -13.20 2.46
N ILE A 4 17.97 -12.06 2.07
CA ILE A 4 17.38 -11.09 3.01
C ILE A 4 16.20 -11.75 3.74
N SER A 5 16.15 -11.60 5.06
CA SER A 5 15.04 -12.04 5.91
C SER A 5 14.20 -10.87 6.42
N LEU A 6 12.88 -11.03 6.40
CA LEU A 6 11.89 -10.02 6.77
C LEU A 6 11.16 -10.42 8.05
N GLY A 7 11.12 -9.49 9.00
CA GLY A 7 10.42 -9.63 10.27
C GLY A 7 9.18 -8.76 10.30
N MET A 8 8.04 -9.31 10.69
CA MET A 8 6.76 -8.60 10.82
C MET A 8 6.37 -8.54 12.30
N ILE A 9 6.44 -7.34 12.89
CA ILE A 9 5.88 -7.10 14.22
C ILE A 9 4.44 -6.63 14.05
N GLY A 10 3.50 -7.52 14.32
CA GLY A 10 2.11 -7.38 13.92
C GLY A 10 1.83 -8.12 12.61
N TYR A 11 0.75 -8.90 12.58
CA TYR A 11 0.35 -9.70 11.40
C TYR A 11 -1.12 -9.50 11.02
N GLY A 12 -1.52 -8.23 10.93
CA GLY A 12 -2.86 -7.81 10.49
C GLY A 12 -3.04 -7.87 8.97
N ASN A 13 -4.09 -7.23 8.46
CA ASN A 13 -4.42 -7.24 7.04
C ASN A 13 -3.28 -6.69 6.16
N MET A 14 -2.61 -5.61 6.60
CA MET A 14 -1.54 -5.00 5.80
C MET A 14 -0.30 -5.89 5.73
N ALA A 15 0.17 -6.44 6.85
CA ALA A 15 1.27 -7.40 6.87
C ALA A 15 0.98 -8.63 6.00
N GLN A 16 -0.25 -9.15 6.06
CA GLN A 16 -0.68 -10.27 5.20
C GLN A 16 -0.70 -9.87 3.72
N ALA A 17 -1.15 -8.67 3.37
CA ALA A 17 -1.14 -8.17 2.00
C ALA A 17 0.30 -8.04 1.47
N ILE A 18 1.21 -7.46 2.27
CA ILE A 18 2.63 -7.35 1.92
C ILE A 18 3.25 -8.75 1.74
N THR A 19 3.01 -9.68 2.68
CA THR A 19 3.45 -11.08 2.54
C THR A 19 2.95 -11.70 1.25
N ALA A 20 1.66 -11.55 0.93
CA ALA A 20 1.09 -12.12 -0.28
C ALA A 20 1.77 -11.57 -1.55
N GLY A 21 2.01 -10.26 -1.61
CA GLY A 21 2.71 -9.62 -2.72
C GLY A 21 4.15 -10.12 -2.87
N LEU A 22 4.90 -10.17 -1.77
CA LEU A 22 6.30 -10.61 -1.77
C LEU A 22 6.46 -12.06 -2.21
N LEU A 23 5.56 -12.95 -1.78
CA LEU A 23 5.56 -14.35 -2.20
C LEU A 23 5.12 -14.49 -3.67
N LEU A 24 4.13 -13.70 -4.10
CA LEU A 24 3.65 -13.71 -5.48
C LEU A 24 4.72 -13.25 -6.47
N SER A 25 5.47 -12.18 -6.13
CA SER A 25 6.60 -11.68 -6.93
C SER A 25 7.86 -12.53 -6.80
N LYS A 26 7.89 -13.48 -5.86
CA LYS A 26 9.06 -14.30 -5.50
C LYS A 26 10.26 -13.46 -5.05
N ALA A 27 10.01 -12.28 -4.48
CA ALA A 27 11.05 -11.43 -3.92
C ALA A 27 11.75 -12.09 -2.72
N VAL A 28 11.00 -12.87 -1.94
CA VAL A 28 11.50 -13.71 -0.83
C VAL A 28 10.74 -15.03 -0.78
N SER A 29 11.32 -16.06 -0.17
CA SER A 29 10.63 -17.30 0.16
C SER A 29 9.86 -17.16 1.48
N GLU A 30 8.87 -18.02 1.69
CA GLU A 30 8.09 -18.04 2.93
C GLU A 30 8.95 -18.32 4.17
N LYS A 31 10.07 -19.03 4.04
CA LYS A 31 11.00 -19.33 5.14
C LYS A 31 11.85 -18.14 5.57
N GLN A 32 11.87 -17.08 4.76
CA GLN A 32 12.55 -15.83 5.06
C GLN A 32 11.61 -14.79 5.71
N ILE A 33 10.34 -15.13 5.93
CA ILE A 33 9.39 -14.22 6.58
C ILE A 33 9.06 -14.76 7.98
N PHE A 34 9.38 -13.94 8.98
CA PHE A 34 9.12 -14.20 10.39
C PHE A 34 8.06 -13.22 10.88
N ALA A 35 7.10 -13.67 11.68
CA ALA A 35 6.05 -12.78 12.16
C ALA A 35 5.68 -13.06 13.60
N CYS A 36 5.35 -12.01 14.37
CA CYS A 36 4.72 -12.13 15.67
C CYS A 36 3.45 -11.27 15.72
N ALA A 37 2.50 -11.65 16.59
CA ALA A 37 1.26 -10.89 16.78
C ALA A 37 0.72 -11.12 18.19
N GLY A 38 -0.10 -10.18 18.69
CA GLY A 38 -0.69 -10.27 20.03
C GLY A 38 -1.61 -11.48 20.24
N ASN A 39 -2.14 -12.07 19.17
CA ASN A 39 -2.84 -13.36 19.20
C ASN A 39 -2.03 -14.38 18.38
N TYR A 40 -1.30 -15.24 19.08
CA TYR A 40 -0.42 -16.23 18.47
C TYR A 40 -1.18 -17.32 17.71
N ASP A 41 -2.32 -17.78 18.22
CA ASP A 41 -3.09 -18.85 17.56
C ASP A 41 -3.64 -18.38 16.21
N LYS A 42 -4.18 -17.16 16.16
CA LYS A 42 -4.61 -16.52 14.91
C LYS A 42 -3.44 -16.30 13.94
N LEU A 43 -2.26 -15.94 14.46
CA LEU A 43 -1.05 -15.85 13.64
C LEU A 43 -0.69 -17.22 13.03
N CYS A 44 -0.72 -18.30 13.81
CA CYS A 44 -0.45 -19.64 13.29
C CYS A 44 -1.45 -20.06 12.21
N GLU A 45 -2.73 -19.74 12.36
CA GLU A 45 -3.75 -19.99 11.33
C GLU A 45 -3.46 -19.24 10.03
N ASN A 46 -3.06 -17.97 10.12
CA ASN A 46 -2.71 -17.18 8.95
C ASN A 46 -1.40 -17.65 8.31
N ALA A 47 -0.39 -17.99 9.13
CA ALA A 47 0.90 -18.49 8.68
C ALA A 47 0.79 -19.82 7.94
N LYS A 48 -0.18 -20.68 8.27
CA LYS A 48 -0.45 -21.92 7.50
C LYS A 48 -0.82 -21.64 6.03
N LYS A 49 -1.45 -20.50 5.74
CA LYS A 49 -1.88 -20.15 4.38
C LYS A 49 -0.72 -19.66 3.52
N SER A 50 0.22 -18.92 4.12
CA SER A 50 1.36 -18.30 3.45
C SER A 50 2.68 -19.06 3.60
N GLY A 51 2.74 -20.05 4.52
CA GLY A 51 3.94 -20.86 4.77
C GLY A 51 5.03 -20.19 5.62
N ILE A 52 4.76 -18.96 6.10
CA ILE A 52 5.71 -18.15 6.86
C ILE A 52 6.00 -18.72 8.25
N VAL A 53 7.01 -18.18 8.93
CA VAL A 53 7.45 -18.64 10.26
C VAL A 53 6.78 -17.81 11.37
N PRO A 54 5.84 -18.39 12.15
CA PRO A 54 5.24 -17.69 13.27
C PRO A 54 6.14 -17.76 14.52
N CYS A 55 6.57 -16.60 15.00
CA CYS A 55 7.39 -16.42 16.19
C CYS A 55 6.54 -16.08 17.42
N ARG A 56 7.01 -16.48 18.61
CA ARG A 56 6.33 -16.24 19.90
C ARG A 56 6.53 -14.83 20.43
N SER A 57 7.55 -14.12 19.96
CA SER A 57 7.89 -12.79 20.46
C SER A 57 8.48 -11.88 19.38
N ALA A 58 8.43 -10.57 19.61
CA ALA A 58 9.12 -9.59 18.76
C ALA A 58 10.65 -9.78 18.79
N ALA A 59 11.24 -10.16 19.94
CA ALA A 59 12.67 -10.45 20.03
C ALA A 59 13.10 -11.60 19.11
N GLU A 60 12.29 -12.66 19.01
CA GLU A 60 12.53 -13.78 18.10
C GLU A 60 12.45 -13.35 16.63
N VAL A 61 11.46 -12.51 16.27
CA VAL A 61 11.36 -11.92 14.93
C VAL A 61 12.62 -11.12 14.60
N ILE A 62 13.02 -10.20 15.49
CA ILE A 62 14.17 -9.32 15.29
C ILE A 62 15.48 -10.11 15.14
N GLY A 63 15.65 -11.18 15.94
CA GLY A 63 16.85 -12.03 15.89
C GLY A 63 17.01 -12.79 14.57
N ASN A 64 15.92 -13.07 13.85
CA ASN A 64 15.92 -13.85 12.61
C ASN A 64 15.73 -12.99 11.35
N SER A 65 15.77 -11.66 11.44
CA SER A 65 15.41 -10.77 10.33
C SER A 65 16.40 -9.62 10.16
N ASP A 66 16.61 -9.22 8.91
CA ASP A 66 17.45 -8.06 8.53
C ASP A 66 16.61 -6.79 8.52
N PHE A 67 15.41 -6.87 7.92
CA PHE A 67 14.42 -5.81 7.87
C PHE A 67 13.26 -6.09 8.82
N ILE A 68 12.83 -5.10 9.60
CA ILE A 68 11.74 -5.21 10.56
C ILE A 68 10.59 -4.29 10.14
N ILE A 69 9.47 -4.87 9.75
CA ILE A 69 8.24 -4.16 9.41
C ILE A 69 7.37 -4.03 10.67
N LEU A 70 7.11 -2.79 11.07
CA LEU A 70 6.23 -2.46 12.18
C LEU A 70 4.79 -2.32 11.67
N ALA A 71 4.05 -3.44 11.69
CA ALA A 71 2.70 -3.57 11.15
C ALA A 71 1.62 -3.69 12.23
N VAL A 72 1.71 -2.84 13.26
CA VAL A 72 0.68 -2.69 14.30
C VAL A 72 -0.11 -1.40 14.10
N LYS A 73 -1.19 -1.23 14.86
CA LYS A 73 -1.96 0.01 14.82
C LYS A 73 -1.13 1.16 15.41
N PRO A 74 -1.28 2.41 14.91
CA PRO A 74 -0.49 3.55 15.38
C PRO A 74 -0.51 3.71 16.90
N TYR A 75 -1.68 3.62 17.54
CA TYR A 75 -1.83 3.74 19.00
C TYR A 75 -1.14 2.62 19.81
N MET A 76 -0.70 1.53 19.17
CA MET A 76 0.02 0.44 19.82
C MET A 76 1.54 0.55 19.67
N MET A 77 2.04 1.45 18.81
CA MET A 77 3.44 1.42 18.39
C MET A 77 4.40 1.51 19.57
N GLU A 78 4.22 2.51 20.42
CA GLU A 78 5.11 2.75 21.56
C GLU A 78 5.13 1.56 22.54
N ALA A 79 3.95 1.00 22.86
CA ALA A 79 3.84 -0.15 23.75
C ALA A 79 4.50 -1.43 23.18
N VAL A 80 4.51 -1.57 21.86
CA VAL A 80 5.10 -2.74 21.17
C VAL A 80 6.60 -2.58 20.98
N VAL A 81 7.09 -1.37 20.69
CA VAL A 81 8.51 -1.09 20.43
C VAL A 81 9.30 -0.93 21.72
N SER A 82 8.75 -0.28 22.75
CA SER A 82 9.46 0.02 24.00
C SER A 82 10.19 -1.19 24.63
N PRO A 83 9.60 -2.41 24.68
CA PRO A 83 10.29 -3.58 25.24
C PRO A 83 11.43 -4.14 24.38
N VAL A 84 11.51 -3.78 23.09
CA VAL A 84 12.47 -4.34 22.12
C VAL A 84 13.34 -3.31 21.43
N LYS A 85 13.22 -2.02 21.76
CA LYS A 85 13.93 -0.92 21.11
C LYS A 85 15.46 -1.09 21.09
N GLU A 86 16.04 -1.69 22.13
CA GLU A 86 17.47 -2.02 22.17
C GLU A 86 17.86 -3.09 21.15
N LEU A 87 16.98 -4.06 20.88
CA LEU A 87 17.22 -5.12 19.90
C LEU A 87 17.12 -4.61 18.44
N LEU A 88 16.47 -3.47 18.23
CA LEU A 88 16.32 -2.84 16.92
C LEU A 88 17.58 -2.06 16.50
N LYS A 89 18.53 -1.80 17.42
CA LYS A 89 19.80 -1.15 17.08
C LYS A 89 20.54 -1.94 15.98
N GLY A 90 20.96 -1.24 14.93
CA GLY A 90 21.62 -1.81 13.76
C GLY A 90 20.70 -2.57 12.80
N LYS A 91 19.38 -2.52 12.99
CA LYS A 91 18.38 -3.06 12.04
C LYS A 91 17.81 -1.96 11.15
N ALA A 92 17.32 -2.36 9.98
CA ALA A 92 16.51 -1.52 9.11
C ALA A 92 15.02 -1.70 9.41
N VAL A 93 14.39 -0.67 9.98
CA VAL A 93 12.99 -0.67 10.38
C VAL A 93 12.12 0.02 9.33
N ILE A 94 11.03 -0.65 8.93
CA ILE A 94 10.03 -0.10 8.01
C ILE A 94 8.76 0.11 8.81
N SER A 95 8.41 1.37 9.08
CA SER A 95 7.11 1.69 9.67
C SER A 95 6.05 1.68 8.56
N VAL A 96 4.97 0.92 8.76
CA VAL A 96 3.75 0.99 7.92
C VAL A 96 2.56 1.59 8.67
N ALA A 97 2.83 2.19 9.83
CA ALA A 97 1.80 2.76 10.69
C ALA A 97 1.42 4.17 10.18
N ALA A 98 0.16 4.34 9.79
CA ALA A 98 -0.34 5.64 9.37
C ALA A 98 -0.11 6.71 10.45
N GLY A 99 0.40 7.87 10.03
CA GLY A 99 0.70 8.98 10.93
C GLY A 99 1.98 8.81 11.76
N TYR A 100 2.85 7.86 11.45
CA TYR A 100 4.21 7.79 11.97
C TYR A 100 5.18 8.28 10.89
N ASP A 101 5.61 9.53 11.01
CA ASP A 101 6.68 10.13 10.21
C ASP A 101 8.04 9.90 10.89
N PHE A 102 9.10 10.42 10.27
CA PHE A 102 10.47 10.25 10.72
C PHE A 102 10.65 10.69 12.18
N GLU A 103 10.11 11.84 12.55
CA GLU A 103 10.24 12.39 13.91
C GLU A 103 9.50 11.54 14.95
N ARG A 104 8.31 11.04 14.62
CA ARG A 104 7.58 10.12 15.51
C ARG A 104 8.27 8.77 15.65
N CYS A 105 8.89 8.26 14.59
CA CYS A 105 9.70 7.05 14.64
C CYS A 105 10.97 7.27 15.49
N GLU A 106 11.71 8.35 15.28
CA GLU A 106 12.88 8.74 16.08
C GLU A 106 12.55 8.86 17.58
N ALA A 107 11.36 9.35 17.93
CA ALA A 107 10.95 9.50 19.32
C ALA A 107 10.76 8.17 20.08
N ILE A 108 10.51 7.05 19.37
CA ILE A 108 10.26 5.74 19.98
C ILE A 108 11.38 4.72 19.74
N LEU A 109 12.25 4.97 18.77
CA LEU A 109 13.39 4.13 18.44
C LEU A 109 14.64 4.60 19.17
N GLU A 110 15.56 3.67 19.45
CA GLU A 110 16.84 4.04 20.05
C GLU A 110 17.84 4.50 18.98
N PRO A 111 18.76 5.44 19.31
CA PRO A 111 19.84 5.82 18.43
C PRO A 111 20.62 4.61 17.90
N GLY A 112 20.91 4.63 16.60
CA GLY A 112 21.52 3.51 15.88
C GLY A 112 20.53 2.54 15.26
N THR A 113 19.23 2.76 15.40
CA THR A 113 18.21 2.07 14.59
C THR A 113 18.01 2.82 13.28
N HIS A 114 18.20 2.17 12.13
CA HIS A 114 17.90 2.77 10.84
C HIS A 114 16.42 2.58 10.54
N HIS A 115 15.75 3.56 9.96
CA HIS A 115 14.33 3.45 9.65
C HIS A 115 13.87 4.27 8.46
N ILE A 116 12.74 3.84 7.91
CA ILE A 116 11.95 4.55 6.89
C ILE A 116 10.47 4.49 7.26
N SER A 117 9.80 5.64 7.16
CA SER A 117 8.35 5.75 7.31
C SER A 117 7.68 5.49 5.97
N THR A 118 6.67 4.62 5.97
CA THR A 118 5.94 4.26 4.76
C THR A 118 4.43 4.16 4.99
N ILE A 119 3.66 4.36 3.93
CA ILE A 119 2.22 4.12 3.89
C ILE A 119 1.91 3.22 2.68
N PRO A 120 1.79 1.89 2.90
CA PRO A 120 1.36 0.97 1.87
C PRO A 120 -0.17 0.95 1.72
N ASN A 121 -0.66 0.43 0.59
CA ASN A 121 -2.07 0.12 0.38
C ASN A 121 -2.31 -1.37 0.08
N THR A 122 -3.56 -1.82 0.14
CA THR A 122 -3.88 -3.26 0.04
C THR A 122 -3.59 -3.92 -1.31
N PRO A 123 -3.63 -3.24 -2.47
CA PRO A 123 -3.24 -3.84 -3.76
C PRO A 123 -1.82 -4.40 -3.85
N VAL A 124 -0.94 -4.13 -2.87
CA VAL A 124 0.36 -4.80 -2.74
C VAL A 124 0.23 -6.34 -2.77
N SER A 125 -0.90 -6.89 -2.32
CA SER A 125 -1.15 -8.35 -2.33
C SER A 125 -1.22 -8.97 -3.72
N VAL A 126 -1.44 -8.16 -4.75
CA VAL A 126 -1.52 -8.59 -6.15
C VAL A 126 -0.46 -7.90 -7.01
N CYS A 127 0.61 -7.39 -6.37
CA CYS A 127 1.72 -6.68 -6.99
C CYS A 127 1.36 -5.36 -7.71
N GLU A 128 0.20 -4.78 -7.40
CA GLU A 128 -0.28 -3.51 -7.99
C GLU A 128 -0.41 -2.44 -6.90
N GLY A 129 0.43 -2.54 -5.87
CA GLY A 129 0.40 -1.69 -4.70
C GLY A 129 1.04 -0.32 -4.90
N ILE A 130 0.96 0.48 -3.86
CA ILE A 130 1.71 1.72 -3.70
C ILE A 130 2.32 1.69 -2.31
N PHE A 131 3.60 2.02 -2.20
CA PHE A 131 4.23 2.44 -0.96
C PHE A 131 4.57 3.92 -1.12
N ILE A 132 3.90 4.76 -0.33
CA ILE A 132 4.40 6.12 -0.11
C ILE A 132 5.56 6.01 0.88
N CYS A 133 6.71 6.55 0.53
CA CYS A 133 7.93 6.53 1.32
C CYS A 133 8.28 7.96 1.71
N GLU A 134 8.66 8.18 2.97
CA GLU A 134 9.17 9.49 3.38
C GLU A 134 10.60 9.70 2.84
N ASN A 135 10.85 10.86 2.24
CA ASN A 135 12.17 11.27 1.75
C ASN A 135 13.22 11.29 2.87
N ARG A 136 12.82 11.73 4.06
CA ARG A 136 13.68 11.73 5.23
C ARG A 136 13.64 10.35 5.88
N HIS A 137 14.77 9.65 5.83
CA HIS A 137 14.98 8.34 6.43
C HIS A 137 16.43 8.20 6.93
N SER A 138 16.69 7.19 7.77
CA SER A 138 18.02 6.90 8.31
C SER A 138 18.64 5.62 7.77
N LEU A 139 18.00 4.97 6.79
CA LEU A 139 18.60 3.86 6.05
C LEU A 139 19.92 4.26 5.40
N SER A 140 20.92 3.39 5.48
CA SER A 140 22.11 3.44 4.63
C SER A 140 21.74 3.23 3.15
N GLN A 141 22.65 3.58 2.25
CA GLN A 141 22.41 3.39 0.82
C GLN A 141 22.15 1.91 0.46
N GLU A 142 22.89 0.97 1.09
CA GLU A 142 22.71 -0.47 0.84
C GLU A 142 21.34 -0.97 1.34
N GLU A 143 20.88 -0.48 2.50
CA GLU A 143 19.56 -0.81 3.02
C GLU A 143 18.45 -0.20 2.17
N LEU A 144 18.63 1.03 1.67
CA LEU A 144 17.67 1.66 0.76
C LEU A 144 17.58 0.90 -0.57
N ASP A 145 18.72 0.52 -1.16
CA ASP A 145 18.76 -0.25 -2.41
C ASP A 145 18.09 -1.63 -2.21
N SER A 146 18.32 -2.26 -1.06
CA SER A 146 17.69 -3.52 -0.67
C SER A 146 16.18 -3.36 -0.47
N PHE A 147 15.74 -2.30 0.20
CA PHE A 147 14.33 -1.95 0.35
C PHE A 147 13.67 -1.75 -1.03
N VAL A 148 14.27 -0.95 -1.90
CA VAL A 148 13.74 -0.73 -3.26
C VAL A 148 13.65 -2.05 -4.01
N SER A 149 14.69 -2.89 -3.96
CA SER A 149 14.72 -4.20 -4.60
C SER A 149 13.57 -5.12 -4.15
N LEU A 150 13.28 -5.14 -2.85
CA LEU A 150 12.23 -5.95 -2.26
C LEU A 150 10.82 -5.49 -2.64
N PHE A 151 10.57 -4.17 -2.60
CA PHE A 151 9.21 -3.64 -2.66
C PHE A 151 8.79 -3.10 -4.04
N GLN A 152 9.72 -2.74 -4.92
CA GLN A 152 9.39 -2.17 -6.25
C GLN A 152 8.62 -3.14 -7.15
N ASN A 153 8.78 -4.45 -6.96
CA ASN A 153 8.10 -5.46 -7.77
C ASN A 153 6.65 -5.73 -7.32
N ILE A 154 6.27 -5.23 -6.15
CA ILE A 154 4.91 -5.40 -5.61
C ILE A 154 4.16 -4.07 -5.52
N SER A 155 4.86 -2.96 -5.78
CA SER A 155 4.32 -1.63 -5.62
C SER A 155 5.09 -0.56 -6.38
N LEU A 156 4.39 0.51 -6.74
CA LEU A 156 5.03 1.80 -7.01
C LEU A 156 5.59 2.37 -5.70
N LEU A 157 6.89 2.67 -5.69
CA LEU A 157 7.54 3.38 -4.58
C LEU A 157 7.55 4.86 -4.89
N GLU A 158 6.77 5.65 -4.14
CA GLU A 158 6.68 7.10 -4.33
C GLU A 158 7.28 7.81 -3.11
N PHE A 159 8.38 8.53 -3.32
CA PHE A 159 9.10 9.22 -2.25
C PHE A 159 8.63 10.68 -2.13
N VAL A 160 8.21 11.07 -0.93
CA VAL A 160 7.62 12.38 -0.67
C VAL A 160 8.16 13.00 0.62
N ASP A 161 8.16 14.34 0.70
CA ASP A 161 8.51 15.02 1.94
C ASP A 161 7.50 14.71 3.05
N SER A 162 7.93 14.84 4.32
CA SER A 162 7.10 14.52 5.50
C SER A 162 5.72 15.19 5.47
N ALA A 163 5.66 16.45 5.02
CA ALA A 163 4.40 17.21 4.89
C ALA A 163 3.40 16.60 3.88
N HIS A 164 3.89 15.82 2.92
CA HIS A 164 3.09 15.18 1.88
C HIS A 164 2.78 13.72 2.19
N LEU A 165 3.35 13.14 3.25
CA LEU A 165 3.13 11.73 3.62
C LEU A 165 1.65 11.44 3.87
N SER A 166 0.94 12.30 4.63
CA SER A 166 -0.51 12.14 4.86
C SER A 166 -1.35 12.30 3.58
N PRO A 167 -1.23 13.41 2.82
CA PRO A 167 -1.98 13.57 1.57
C PRO A 167 -1.75 12.45 0.55
N ALA A 168 -0.49 12.05 0.34
CA ALA A 168 -0.15 10.96 -0.57
C ALA A 168 -0.69 9.62 -0.07
N GLY A 169 -0.63 9.37 1.25
CA GLY A 169 -1.23 8.20 1.88
C GLY A 169 -2.75 8.14 1.77
N THR A 170 -3.44 9.28 1.81
CA THR A 170 -4.89 9.34 1.57
C THR A 170 -5.23 9.07 0.12
N LEU A 171 -4.51 9.70 -0.80
CA LEU A 171 -4.70 9.46 -2.22
C LEU A 171 -4.47 7.97 -2.54
N SER A 172 -3.40 7.35 -2.06
CA SER A 172 -3.09 5.95 -2.38
C SER A 172 -3.92 4.94 -1.57
N GLY A 173 -4.23 5.25 -0.31
CA GLY A 173 -4.86 4.34 0.65
C GLY A 173 -6.39 4.38 0.64
N CYS A 174 -7.00 5.53 0.36
CA CYS A 174 -8.46 5.70 0.38
C CYS A 174 -9.11 5.56 -1.00
N THR A 175 -8.39 5.92 -2.07
CA THR A 175 -8.89 5.81 -3.45
C THR A 175 -9.36 4.40 -3.85
N PRO A 176 -8.79 3.28 -3.35
CA PRO A 176 -9.34 1.94 -3.65
C PRO A 176 -10.83 1.81 -3.32
N ALA A 177 -11.32 2.42 -2.24
CA ALA A 177 -12.75 2.40 -1.90
C ALA A 177 -13.58 3.24 -2.89
N LEU A 178 -13.09 4.42 -3.26
CA LEU A 178 -13.76 5.30 -4.23
C LEU A 178 -13.82 4.66 -5.63
N THR A 179 -12.74 4.01 -6.03
CA THR A 179 -12.66 3.24 -7.29
C THR A 179 -13.57 2.02 -7.27
N ALA A 180 -13.71 1.33 -6.13
CA ALA A 180 -14.67 0.22 -6.00
C ALA A 180 -16.12 0.70 -6.18
N MET A 181 -16.49 1.87 -5.65
CA MET A 181 -17.80 2.48 -5.90
C MET A 181 -18.00 2.82 -7.38
N TYR A 182 -16.97 3.33 -8.06
CA TYR A 182 -17.04 3.60 -9.50
C TYR A 182 -17.22 2.31 -10.32
N LEU A 183 -16.47 1.26 -9.99
CA LEU A 183 -16.62 -0.07 -10.58
C LEU A 183 -18.03 -0.61 -10.36
N GLU A 184 -18.55 -0.49 -9.14
CA GLU A 184 -19.90 -0.91 -8.78
C GLU A 184 -20.97 -0.19 -9.63
N ALA A 185 -20.85 1.13 -9.75
CA ALA A 185 -21.76 1.96 -10.54
C ALA A 185 -21.69 1.63 -12.05
N LEU A 186 -20.50 1.36 -12.60
CA LEU A 186 -20.36 0.86 -13.97
C LEU A 186 -21.02 -0.50 -14.14
N GLY A 187 -20.92 -1.37 -13.14
CA GLY A 187 -21.60 -2.66 -13.09
C GLY A 187 -23.13 -2.53 -13.16
N ASP A 188 -23.71 -1.63 -12.36
CA ASP A 188 -25.14 -1.31 -12.38
C ASP A 188 -25.59 -0.76 -13.75
N ALA A 189 -24.79 0.13 -14.34
CA ALA A 189 -25.07 0.66 -15.68
C ALA A 189 -25.04 -0.45 -16.74
N GLY A 190 -24.07 -1.37 -16.69
CA GLY A 190 -24.01 -2.53 -17.59
C GLY A 190 -25.26 -3.39 -17.51
N VAL A 191 -25.72 -3.71 -16.30
CA VAL A 191 -26.95 -4.47 -16.07
C VAL A 191 -28.19 -3.73 -16.59
N LYS A 192 -28.27 -2.42 -16.35
CA LYS A 192 -29.36 -1.57 -16.87
C LYS A 192 -29.50 -1.67 -18.40
N TYR A 193 -28.40 -1.90 -19.12
CA TYR A 193 -28.37 -2.05 -20.57
C TYR A 193 -28.27 -3.51 -21.04
N GLY A 194 -28.54 -4.48 -20.18
CA GLY A 194 -28.75 -5.88 -20.55
C GLY A 194 -27.52 -6.79 -20.46
N LEU A 195 -26.39 -6.32 -19.91
CA LEU A 195 -25.25 -7.20 -19.60
C LEU A 195 -25.52 -8.04 -18.34
N SER A 196 -24.88 -9.20 -18.24
CA SER A 196 -24.84 -9.92 -16.96
C SER A 196 -24.02 -9.12 -15.94
N ARG A 197 -24.36 -9.27 -14.65
CA ARG A 197 -23.63 -8.62 -13.55
C ARG A 197 -22.15 -8.97 -13.57
N GLU A 198 -21.84 -10.25 -13.78
CA GLU A 198 -20.47 -10.75 -13.85
C GLU A 198 -19.69 -10.12 -15.01
N ALA A 199 -20.25 -10.11 -16.22
CA ALA A 199 -19.60 -9.48 -17.37
C ALA A 199 -19.40 -7.98 -17.15
N SER A 200 -20.38 -7.30 -16.57
CA SER A 200 -20.30 -5.86 -16.28
C SER A 200 -19.13 -5.53 -15.34
N TYR A 201 -18.98 -6.28 -14.24
CA TYR A 201 -17.85 -6.07 -13.32
C TYR A 201 -16.50 -6.43 -13.93
N ARG A 202 -16.42 -7.52 -14.71
CA ARG A 202 -15.18 -7.89 -15.41
C ARG A 202 -14.73 -6.79 -16.38
N LEU A 203 -15.65 -6.26 -17.19
CA LEU A 203 -15.36 -5.19 -18.15
C LEU A 203 -14.96 -3.90 -17.43
N ALA A 204 -15.69 -3.51 -16.38
CA ALA A 204 -15.40 -2.31 -15.59
C ALA A 204 -14.02 -2.41 -14.92
N ALA A 205 -13.71 -3.53 -14.26
CA ALA A 205 -12.42 -3.77 -13.61
C ALA A 205 -11.26 -3.68 -14.62
N GLN A 206 -11.38 -4.38 -15.75
CA GLN A 206 -10.32 -4.39 -16.76
C GLN A 206 -10.10 -3.01 -17.40
N MET A 207 -11.17 -2.21 -17.59
CA MET A 207 -11.05 -0.86 -18.11
C MET A 207 -10.38 0.08 -17.10
N ILE A 208 -10.66 -0.06 -15.81
CA ILE A 208 -9.97 0.70 -14.75
C ILE A 208 -8.47 0.38 -14.77
N VAL A 209 -8.11 -0.91 -14.78
CA VAL A 209 -6.71 -1.36 -14.91
C VAL A 209 -6.07 -0.76 -16.17
N GLY A 210 -6.69 -0.97 -17.35
CA GLY A 210 -6.13 -0.53 -18.62
C GLY A 210 -5.95 0.99 -18.73
N THR A 211 -6.86 1.77 -18.14
CA THR A 211 -6.75 3.24 -18.12
C THR A 211 -5.56 3.70 -17.28
N GLY A 212 -5.39 3.09 -16.10
CA GLY A 212 -4.24 3.36 -15.22
C GLY A 212 -2.92 2.97 -15.88
N THR A 213 -2.83 1.74 -16.43
CA THR A 213 -1.64 1.26 -17.14
C THR A 213 -1.27 2.16 -18.32
N LEU A 214 -2.25 2.65 -19.08
CA LEU A 214 -2.01 3.56 -20.19
C LEU A 214 -1.39 4.88 -19.73
N TYR A 215 -1.88 5.45 -18.63
CA TYR A 215 -1.27 6.64 -18.04
C TYR A 215 0.15 6.36 -17.56
N LEU A 216 0.38 5.30 -16.79
CA LEU A 216 1.70 4.96 -16.25
C LEU A 216 2.74 4.70 -17.36
N THR A 217 2.31 4.15 -18.50
CA THR A 217 3.19 3.86 -19.64
C THR A 217 3.50 5.10 -20.48
N THR A 218 2.50 5.97 -20.70
CA THR A 218 2.62 7.06 -21.68
C THR A 218 2.84 8.43 -21.05
N GLN A 219 2.50 8.58 -19.77
CA GLN A 219 2.43 9.85 -19.04
C GLN A 219 1.66 10.95 -19.79
N THR A 220 0.72 10.55 -20.66
CA THR A 220 -0.08 11.49 -21.44
C THR A 220 -1.04 12.23 -20.50
N HIS A 221 -1.13 13.55 -20.64
CA HIS A 221 -2.04 14.36 -19.83
C HIS A 221 -3.48 13.78 -19.88
N PRO A 222 -4.17 13.56 -18.73
CA PRO A 222 -5.48 12.91 -18.70
C PRO A 222 -6.55 13.59 -19.57
N GLY A 223 -6.47 14.91 -19.73
CA GLY A 223 -7.34 15.65 -20.66
C GLY A 223 -7.15 15.21 -22.12
N ALA A 224 -5.91 14.98 -22.54
CA ALA A 224 -5.61 14.48 -23.88
C ALA A 224 -6.01 13.00 -24.03
N MET A 225 -5.80 12.17 -22.99
CA MET A 225 -6.31 10.79 -22.97
C MET A 225 -7.83 10.74 -23.19
N LYS A 226 -8.58 11.61 -22.50
CA LYS A 226 -10.03 11.76 -22.69
C LYS A 226 -10.37 12.19 -24.11
N ASP A 227 -9.65 13.16 -24.68
CA ASP A 227 -9.92 13.67 -26.02
C ASP A 227 -9.68 12.61 -27.11
N MET A 228 -8.65 11.77 -26.96
CA MET A 228 -8.35 10.67 -27.89
C MET A 228 -9.48 9.65 -28.03
N VAL A 229 -10.33 9.49 -27.00
CA VAL A 229 -11.49 8.58 -27.02
C VAL A 229 -12.83 9.29 -27.23
N CYS A 230 -12.83 10.62 -27.40
CA CYS A 230 -14.02 11.44 -27.61
C CYS A 230 -14.13 11.91 -29.06
N SER A 231 -14.70 11.08 -29.93
CA SER A 231 -15.00 11.50 -31.32
C SER A 231 -16.10 12.58 -31.35
N PRO A 232 -16.06 13.55 -32.30
CA PRO A 232 -17.10 14.57 -32.45
C PRO A 232 -18.50 13.96 -32.58
N GLY A 233 -19.43 14.34 -31.70
CA GLY A 233 -20.81 13.84 -31.67
C GLY A 233 -20.99 12.37 -31.23
N GLY A 234 -19.90 11.69 -30.88
CA GLY A 234 -19.86 10.28 -30.52
C GLY A 234 -20.51 9.94 -29.17
N THR A 235 -20.44 8.67 -28.78
CA THR A 235 -21.05 8.17 -27.53
C THR A 235 -20.29 8.62 -26.28
N THR A 236 -18.95 8.53 -26.30
CA THR A 236 -18.10 8.89 -25.16
C THR A 236 -18.32 10.32 -24.69
N ILE A 237 -18.37 11.29 -25.63
CA ILE A 237 -18.52 12.71 -25.29
C ILE A 237 -19.89 13.02 -24.65
N ARG A 238 -20.93 12.23 -24.94
CA ARG A 238 -22.24 12.34 -24.26
C ARG A 238 -22.14 11.92 -22.80
N GLY A 239 -21.38 10.86 -22.52
CA GLY A 239 -21.07 10.42 -21.15
C GLY A 239 -20.27 11.47 -20.38
N VAL A 240 -19.19 11.99 -20.98
CA VAL A 240 -18.40 13.09 -20.41
C VAL A 240 -19.28 14.31 -20.12
N SER A 241 -20.12 14.74 -21.07
CA SER A 241 -21.04 15.87 -20.85
C SER A 241 -22.01 15.63 -19.68
N ALA A 242 -22.49 14.39 -19.49
CA ALA A 242 -23.34 14.05 -18.36
C ALA A 242 -22.59 14.10 -17.02
N LEU A 243 -21.34 13.62 -16.96
CA LEU A 243 -20.49 13.69 -15.77
C LEU A 243 -20.19 15.14 -15.39
N GLU A 244 -19.84 15.99 -16.37
CA GLU A 244 -19.57 17.41 -16.12
C GLU A 244 -20.82 18.15 -15.63
N LYS A 245 -22.02 17.86 -16.19
CA LYS A 245 -23.29 18.41 -15.70
C LYS A 245 -23.62 18.01 -14.25
N ARG A 246 -23.05 16.92 -13.76
CA ARG A 246 -23.23 16.42 -12.39
C ARG A 246 -22.06 16.80 -11.47
N GLY A 247 -21.08 17.57 -11.96
CA GLY A 247 -19.97 18.04 -11.15
C GLY A 247 -18.98 16.96 -10.75
N PHE A 248 -18.83 15.89 -11.55
CA PHE A 248 -18.03 14.70 -11.20
C PHE A 248 -16.64 15.02 -10.62
N ARG A 249 -15.89 15.93 -11.26
CA ARG A 249 -14.53 16.31 -10.81
C ARG A 249 -14.55 16.94 -9.42
N GLY A 250 -15.49 17.86 -9.19
CA GLY A 250 -15.67 18.51 -7.89
C GLY A 250 -15.98 17.47 -6.83
N THR A 251 -16.94 16.56 -7.08
CA THR A 251 -17.29 15.50 -6.14
C THR A 251 -16.12 14.57 -5.78
N VAL A 252 -15.24 14.27 -6.74
CA VAL A 252 -14.03 13.46 -6.46
C VAL A 252 -13.03 14.23 -5.61
N ILE A 253 -12.84 15.53 -5.87
CA ILE A 253 -11.97 16.40 -5.06
C ILE A 253 -12.53 16.55 -3.64
N ASP A 254 -13.82 16.88 -3.52
CA ASP A 254 -14.52 17.03 -2.24
C ASP A 254 -14.42 15.75 -1.39
N ALA A 255 -14.42 14.57 -2.02
CA ALA A 255 -14.26 13.29 -1.31
C ALA A 255 -12.87 13.13 -0.70
N ILE A 256 -11.82 13.64 -1.37
CA ILE A 256 -10.45 13.65 -0.83
C ILE A 256 -10.31 14.73 0.25
N ASP A 257 -10.84 15.93 -0.01
CA ASP A 257 -10.82 17.04 0.95
C ASP A 257 -11.50 16.63 2.27
N ALA A 258 -12.67 15.97 2.19
CA ALA A 258 -13.38 15.46 3.37
C ALA A 258 -12.56 14.43 4.19
N ILE A 259 -11.61 13.73 3.57
CA ILE A 259 -10.71 12.80 4.27
C ILE A 259 -9.55 13.55 4.93
N GLU A 260 -8.94 14.52 4.22
CA GLU A 260 -7.79 15.28 4.73
C GLU A 260 -8.17 16.32 5.78
N GLU A 261 -9.31 17.00 5.65
CA GLU A 261 -9.76 18.05 6.60
C GLU A 261 -10.08 17.50 8.01
N ASN A 262 -10.25 16.18 8.15
CA ASN A 262 -10.63 15.51 9.40
C ASN A 262 -9.47 14.72 10.05
N ARG A 263 -8.21 15.00 9.70
CA ARG A 263 -7.01 14.33 10.24
C ARG A 263 -6.24 15.14 11.26
#